data_AF-A0A1Q7KI45-F1
#
_entry.id   AF-A0A1Q7KI45-F1
#
_cell.length_a   1.000
_cell.length_b   1.000
_cell.length_c   1.000
_cell.angle_alpha   90.00
_cell.angle_beta   90.00
_cell.angle_gamma   90.00
#
_symmetry.space_group_name_H-M   'P 1'
#
loop_
_entity.id
_entity.type
_entity.pdbx_description
1 polymer ?
#
loop_
_entity_poly.entity_id
_entity_poly.type
_entity_poly.pdbx_seq_one_letter_code
_entity_poly.pdbx_strand_id
1 'polypeptide(L)'
;MPSTCKSPACKSSVPSALAEQGLCILHFTLSLEHACSDMRRETVLGNAPQDRQKEIIGFIGENGERLARVATSGLPLTDDLKARVLSTFLTLMNLRENLDRASMRSPFGRSGVLR
;
A
#
# COMPACT_ATOMS: atom_id res chain seq x y z
N MET A 1 3.78 -18.57 -20.41
CA MET A 1 3.55 -19.52 -19.29
C MET A 1 3.21 -18.73 -18.04
N PRO A 2 2.26 -19.15 -17.20
CA PRO A 2 2.00 -18.46 -15.93
C PRO A 2 3.25 -18.59 -15.03
N SER A 3 3.82 -17.46 -14.63
CA SER A 3 4.94 -17.43 -13.69
C SER A 3 4.47 -17.81 -12.29
N THR A 4 5.31 -18.51 -11.53
CA THR A 4 5.04 -18.81 -10.12
C THR A 4 5.40 -17.62 -9.24
N CYS A 5 4.68 -17.46 -8.14
CA CYS A 5 4.95 -16.44 -7.13
C CYS A 5 6.41 -16.52 -6.64
N LYS A 6 7.09 -15.39 -6.53
CA LYS A 6 8.48 -15.32 -6.04
C LYS A 6 8.63 -15.47 -4.51
N SER A 7 7.52 -15.51 -3.77
CA SER A 7 7.56 -15.70 -2.31
C SER A 7 8.09 -17.10 -1.97
N PRO A 8 8.99 -17.24 -0.98
CA PRO A 8 9.55 -18.54 -0.59
C PRO A 8 8.48 -19.60 -0.36
N ALA A 9 8.68 -20.79 -0.92
CA ALA A 9 7.77 -21.94 -0.83
C ALA A 9 6.35 -21.73 -1.41
N CYS A 10 6.04 -20.58 -2.03
CA CYS A 10 4.74 -20.35 -2.65
C CYS A 10 4.70 -20.97 -4.06
N LYS A 11 3.69 -21.81 -4.31
CA LYS A 11 3.45 -22.44 -5.62
C LYS A 11 2.29 -21.82 -6.41
N SER A 12 1.68 -20.76 -5.88
CA SER A 12 0.56 -20.07 -6.54
C SER A 12 1.04 -19.37 -7.82
N SER A 13 0.16 -19.30 -8.82
CA SER A 13 0.41 -18.55 -10.04
C SER A 13 0.35 -17.04 -9.78
N VAL A 14 1.14 -16.30 -10.55
CA VAL A 14 1.09 -14.85 -10.64
C VAL A 14 0.03 -14.47 -11.69
N PRO A 15 -1.01 -13.70 -11.33
CA PRO A 15 -1.97 -13.21 -12.31
C PRO A 15 -1.31 -12.19 -13.24
N SER A 16 -1.82 -12.06 -14.47
CA SER A 16 -1.31 -11.07 -15.44
C SER A 16 -1.30 -9.64 -14.90
N ALA A 17 -2.31 -9.30 -14.10
CA ALA A 17 -2.41 -8.01 -13.41
C ALA A 17 -1.26 -7.73 -12.41
N LEU A 18 -0.53 -8.77 -11.98
CA LEU A 18 0.62 -8.67 -11.06
C LEU A 18 1.93 -9.20 -11.67
N ALA A 19 2.00 -9.29 -13.00
CA ALA A 19 3.17 -9.84 -13.69
C ALA A 19 4.46 -9.08 -13.33
N GLU A 20 4.39 -7.75 -13.25
CA GLU A 20 5.50 -6.89 -12.84
C GLU A 20 5.97 -7.15 -11.41
N GLN A 21 5.04 -7.46 -10.50
CA GLN A 21 5.35 -7.67 -9.08
C GLN A 21 5.92 -9.08 -8.85
N GLY A 22 5.55 -10.04 -9.70
CA GLY A 22 5.95 -11.44 -9.57
C GLY A 22 5.34 -12.12 -8.33
N LEU A 23 4.21 -11.63 -7.84
CA LEU A 23 3.55 -12.11 -6.62
C LEU A 23 2.14 -12.61 -6.94
N CYS A 24 1.71 -13.68 -6.27
CA CYS A 24 0.30 -14.03 -6.24
C CYS A 24 -0.50 -12.99 -5.43
N ILE A 25 -1.83 -12.98 -5.60
CA ILE A 25 -2.72 -11.99 -4.96
C ILE A 25 -2.48 -11.92 -3.45
N LEU A 26 -2.43 -13.07 -2.77
CA LEU A 26 -2.19 -13.16 -1.32
C LEU A 26 -0.89 -12.45 -0.91
N HIS A 27 0.23 -12.78 -1.55
CA HIS A 27 1.52 -12.23 -1.15
C HIS A 27 1.66 -10.76 -1.56
N PHE A 28 1.03 -10.35 -2.65
CA PHE A 28 0.95 -8.94 -3.02
C PHE A 28 0.21 -8.13 -1.96
N THR A 29 -0.99 -8.58 -1.54
CA THR A 29 -1.77 -7.88 -0.50
C THR A 29 -1.06 -7.87 0.86
N LEU A 30 -0.41 -8.97 1.27
CA LEU A 30 0.38 -9.00 2.51
C LEU A 30 1.57 -8.05 2.46
N SER A 31 2.30 -8.04 1.35
CA SER A 31 3.42 -7.11 1.15
C SER A 31 2.96 -5.66 1.21
N LEU A 32 1.78 -5.37 0.66
CA LEU A 32 1.20 -4.03 0.66
C LEU A 32 0.75 -3.61 2.07
N GLU A 33 0.09 -4.50 2.81
CA GLU A 33 -0.33 -4.27 4.20
C GLU A 33 0.87 -4.02 5.13
N HIS A 34 1.95 -4.80 4.96
CA HIS A 34 3.20 -4.58 5.69
C HIS A 34 3.81 -3.21 5.38
N ALA A 35 3.93 -2.85 4.10
CA ALA A 35 4.47 -1.55 3.70
C ALA A 35 3.62 -0.38 4.25
N CYS A 36 2.29 -0.50 4.24
CA CYS A 36 1.39 0.48 4.83
C CYS A 36 1.58 0.62 6.34
N SER A 37 1.78 -0.51 7.05
CA SER A 37 2.06 -0.50 8.49
C SER A 37 3.36 0.24 8.81
N ASP A 38 4.42 0.00 8.04
CA ASP A 38 5.70 0.67 8.20
C ASP A 38 5.60 2.17 7.92
N MET A 39 4.97 2.58 6.81
CA MET A 39 4.74 3.99 6.50
C MET A 39 3.87 4.70 7.53
N ARG A 40 2.84 4.02 8.07
CA ARG A 40 2.02 4.56 9.16
C ARG A 40 2.84 4.78 10.43
N ARG A 41 3.81 3.90 10.72
CA ARG A 41 4.71 4.07 11.86
C ARG A 41 5.63 5.28 11.64
N GLU A 42 6.17 5.44 10.42
CA GLU A 42 7.00 6.59 10.04
C GLU A 42 6.26 7.93 10.23
N THR A 43 5.01 8.03 9.76
CA THR A 43 4.19 9.26 9.85
C THR A 43 3.77 9.59 11.28
N VAL A 44 3.42 8.58 12.10
CA VAL A 44 3.01 8.78 13.50
C VAL A 44 4.16 9.30 14.36
N LEU A 45 5.40 8.86 14.09
CA LEU A 45 6.59 9.31 14.80
C LEU A 45 7.07 10.71 14.39
N GLY A 46 6.40 11.35 13.42
CA GLY A 46 6.82 12.65 12.88
C GLY A 46 8.04 12.57 11.95
N ASN A 47 8.42 11.36 11.52
CA ASN A 47 9.62 11.11 10.71
C ASN A 47 9.35 11.20 9.19
N ALA A 48 8.27 11.87 8.78
CA ALA A 48 7.86 11.99 7.38
C ALA A 48 7.95 13.46 6.91
N PRO A 49 9.12 13.92 6.43
CA PRO A 49 9.26 15.24 5.79
C PRO A 49 8.38 15.34 4.53
N GLN A 50 8.11 16.54 4.03
CA GLN A 50 7.17 16.77 2.93
C GLN A 50 7.44 15.89 1.69
N ASP A 51 8.70 15.68 1.32
CA ASP A 51 9.01 14.83 0.16
C ASP A 51 8.66 13.36 0.42
N ARG A 52 8.88 12.87 1.64
CA ARG A 52 8.42 11.53 2.05
C ARG A 52 6.90 11.43 2.04
N GLN A 53 6.17 12.49 2.41
CA GLN A 53 4.71 12.51 2.33
C GLN A 53 4.23 12.39 0.87
N LYS A 54 4.90 13.06 -0.08
CA LYS A 54 4.60 12.93 -1.52
C LYS A 54 4.84 11.50 -2.01
N GLU A 55 5.94 10.87 -1.60
CA GLU A 55 6.22 9.47 -1.91
C GLU A 55 5.14 8.53 -1.40
N ILE A 56 4.67 8.73 -0.16
CA ILE A 56 3.57 7.94 0.43
C ILE A 56 2.28 8.15 -0.37
N ILE A 57 1.96 9.37 -0.79
CA ILE A 57 0.78 9.65 -1.64
C ILE A 57 0.90 8.93 -2.98
N GLY A 58 2.06 8.98 -3.63
CA GLY A 58 2.33 8.25 -4.87
C GLY A 58 2.16 6.75 -4.70
N PHE A 59 2.76 6.19 -3.64
CA PHE A 59 2.63 4.79 -3.28
C PHE A 59 1.16 4.36 -3.11
N ILE A 60 0.34 5.17 -2.42
CA ILE A 60 -1.08 4.88 -2.23
C ILE A 60 -1.82 4.85 -3.57
N GLY A 61 -1.58 5.84 -4.43
CA GLY A 61 -2.24 5.94 -5.74
C GLY A 61 -1.90 4.76 -6.65
N GLU A 62 -0.60 4.47 -6.81
CA GLU A 62 -0.13 3.38 -7.67
C GLU A 62 -0.65 2.02 -7.21
N ASN A 63 -0.60 1.74 -5.91
CA ASN A 63 -1.07 0.45 -5.39
C ASN A 63 -2.59 0.34 -5.35
N GLY A 64 -3.30 1.46 -5.18
CA GLY A 64 -4.76 1.51 -5.33
C GLY A 64 -5.19 1.14 -6.75
N GLU A 65 -4.51 1.68 -7.77
CA GLU A 65 -4.78 1.33 -9.17
C GLU A 65 -4.48 -0.16 -9.43
N ARG A 66 -3.35 -0.68 -8.93
CA ARG A 66 -2.99 -2.10 -9.07
C ARG A 66 -4.00 -3.03 -8.43
N LEU A 67 -4.48 -2.72 -7.22
CA LEU A 67 -5.56 -3.49 -6.59
C LEU A 67 -6.85 -3.44 -7.39
N ALA A 68 -7.20 -2.29 -7.98
CA ALA A 68 -8.39 -2.15 -8.81
C ALA A 68 -8.28 -3.03 -10.06
N ARG A 69 -7.10 -3.05 -10.72
CA ARG A 69 -6.81 -3.97 -11.83
C ARG A 69 -6.93 -5.43 -11.41
N VAL A 70 -6.40 -5.83 -10.26
CA VAL A 70 -6.56 -7.20 -9.74
C VAL A 70 -8.03 -7.55 -9.55
N ALA A 71 -8.79 -6.68 -8.88
CA ALA A 71 -10.21 -6.89 -8.59
C ALA A 71 -11.09 -6.99 -9.85
N THR A 72 -10.68 -6.36 -10.96
CA THR A 72 -11.48 -6.23 -12.18
C THR A 72 -10.90 -6.95 -13.40
N SER A 73 -9.78 -7.66 -13.25
CA SER A 73 -9.04 -8.35 -14.33
C SER A 73 -9.76 -9.53 -14.99
N GLY A 74 -11.01 -9.83 -14.60
CA GLY A 74 -11.75 -11.01 -15.06
C GLY A 74 -11.24 -12.33 -14.47
N LEU A 75 -10.25 -12.29 -13.56
CA LEU A 75 -9.78 -13.45 -12.81
C LEU A 75 -10.87 -13.93 -11.84
N PRO A 76 -11.18 -15.24 -11.80
CA PRO A 76 -12.05 -15.79 -10.78
C PRO A 76 -11.42 -15.61 -9.40
N LEU A 77 -12.01 -14.75 -8.57
CA LEU A 77 -11.62 -14.56 -7.18
C LEU A 77 -12.55 -15.36 -6.28
N THR A 78 -11.96 -16.16 -5.39
CA THR A 78 -12.70 -16.76 -4.27
C THR A 78 -13.17 -15.66 -3.32
N ASP A 79 -14.18 -15.93 -2.50
CA ASP A 79 -14.69 -14.92 -1.57
C ASP A 79 -13.63 -14.48 -0.54
N ASP A 80 -12.74 -15.39 -0.13
CA ASP A 80 -11.59 -15.06 0.71
C ASP A 80 -10.64 -14.07 0.03
N LEU A 81 -10.42 -14.21 -1.28
CA LEU A 81 -9.58 -13.28 -2.04
C LEU A 81 -10.27 -11.93 -2.23
N LYS A 82 -11.60 -11.91 -2.45
CA LYS A 82 -12.37 -10.65 -2.52
C LYS A 82 -12.29 -9.90 -1.19
N ALA A 83 -12.53 -10.59 -0.07
CA ALA A 83 -12.44 -10.02 1.26
C ALA A 83 -11.03 -9.45 1.53
N ARG A 84 -9.99 -10.17 1.12
CA ARG A 84 -8.60 -9.70 1.25
C ARG A 84 -8.34 -8.43 0.43
N VAL A 85 -8.73 -8.40 -0.84
CA VAL A 85 -8.57 -7.21 -1.70
C VAL A 85 -9.29 -6.00 -1.10
N LEU A 86 -10.51 -6.17 -0.61
CA LEU A 86 -11.27 -5.10 0.05
C LEU A 86 -10.59 -4.62 1.35
N SER A 87 -10.08 -5.54 2.17
CA SER A 87 -9.31 -5.21 3.38
C SER A 87 -8.04 -4.43 3.05
N THR A 88 -7.35 -4.79 1.98
CA THR A 88 -6.14 -4.07 1.54
C THR A 88 -6.48 -2.67 1.00
N PHE A 89 -7.61 -2.49 0.30
CA PHE A 89 -8.11 -1.14 -0.05
C PHE A 89 -8.35 -0.28 1.18
N LEU A 90 -9.03 -0.82 2.20
CA LEU A 90 -9.23 -0.12 3.47
C LEU A 90 -7.91 0.26 4.14
N THR A 91 -6.89 -0.59 4.03
CA THR A 91 -5.55 -0.32 4.56
C THR A 91 -4.89 0.88 3.87
N LEU A 92 -5.01 1.00 2.55
CA LEU A 92 -4.54 2.18 1.80
C LEU A 92 -5.31 3.45 2.18
N MET A 93 -6.63 3.36 2.31
CA MET A 93 -7.46 4.50 2.73
C MET A 93 -7.06 4.97 4.14
N ASN A 94 -6.88 4.03 5.07
CA ASN A 94 -6.44 4.33 6.42
C ASN A 94 -5.05 4.97 6.47
N LEU A 95 -4.13 4.53 5.61
CA LEU A 95 -2.81 5.17 5.48
C LEU A 95 -2.94 6.61 4.98
N ARG A 96 -3.80 6.86 3.98
CA ARG A 96 -4.04 8.21 3.47
C ARG A 96 -4.58 9.13 4.55
N GLU A 97 -5.63 8.71 5.25
CA GLU A 97 -6.20 9.51 6.33
C GLU A 97 -5.20 9.73 7.48
N ASN A 98 -4.35 8.74 7.75
CA ASN A 98 -3.29 8.88 8.75
C ASN A 98 -2.27 9.95 8.36
N LEU A 99 -1.87 9.98 7.08
CA LEU A 99 -0.97 10.98 6.54
C LEU A 99 -1.61 12.38 6.63
N ASP A 100 -2.86 12.54 6.19
CA ASP A 100 -3.58 13.81 6.24
C ASP A 100 -3.67 14.33 7.70
N ARG A 101 -3.95 13.43 8.66
CA ARG A 101 -3.92 13.75 10.10
C ARG A 101 -2.52 14.09 10.63
N ALA A 102 -1.46 13.52 10.09
CA ALA A 102 -0.09 13.86 10.47
C ALA A 102 0.31 15.25 9.94
N SER A 103 -0.08 15.59 8.70
CA SER A 103 0.20 16.90 8.11
C SER A 103 -0.52 18.04 8.86
N MET A 104 -1.75 17.82 9.35
CA MET A 104 -2.46 18.80 10.20
C MET A 104 -1.82 19.00 11.58
N ARG A 105 -1.11 18.00 12.11
CA ARG A 105 -0.41 18.08 13.41
C ARG A 105 0.93 18.80 13.32
N SER A 106 1.51 18.91 12.12
CA SER A 106 2.71 19.70 11.92
C SER A 106 2.33 21.18 12.02
N PRO A 107 2.78 21.92 13.05
CA PRO A 107 2.42 23.30 13.18
C PRO A 107 3.08 24.07 12.04
N PHE A 108 2.28 24.64 11.15
CA PHE A 108 2.67 25.86 10.45
C PHE A 108 3.11 26.88 11.51
N GLY A 109 4.40 26.99 11.82
CA GLY A 109 4.87 28.02 12.76
C GLY A 109 6.01 27.71 13.73
N ARG A 110 6.86 26.70 13.52
CA ARG A 110 8.23 26.77 14.07
C ARG A 110 9.19 27.40 13.04
N SER A 111 8.83 28.59 12.55
CA SER A 111 9.84 29.54 12.11
C SER A 111 10.61 29.99 13.34
N GLY A 112 11.93 29.90 13.26
CA GLY A 112 12.84 30.08 14.39
C GLY A 112 12.63 31.38 15.15
N VAL A 113 12.62 31.26 16.47
CA VAL A 113 13.13 32.31 17.38
C VAL A 113 13.99 31.58 18.41
N LEU A 114 15.22 31.29 18.03
CA LEU A 114 16.34 31.29 18.96
C LEU A 114 17.26 32.43 18.49
N ARG A 115 17.03 33.61 19.06
CA ARG A 115 18.03 34.65 19.24
C ARG A 115 18.20 34.84 20.73
#